data_AF-A0A2G9T5F0-F1
#
_entry.id   AF-A0A2G9T5F0-F1
#
_cell.length_a   1.000
_cell.length_b   1.000
_cell.length_c   1.000
_cell.angle_alpha   90.00
_cell.angle_beta   90.00
_cell.angle_gamma   90.00
#
_symmetry.space_group_name_H-M   'P 1'
#
loop_
_entity.id
_entity.type
_entity.pdbx_description
1 polymer ?
#
loop_
_entity_poly.entity_id
_entity_poly.type
_entity_poly.pdbx_seq_one_letter_code
_entity_poly.pdbx_strand_id
1 'polypeptide(L)' 'RCGDPSRNTYVFLGDYVDRGTQGLELAILLFCYQMRYPDRVFLLRGNHEDVNTTSTYGFYDECMQKYGKNGEW' A
#
# COMPACT_ATOMS: atom_id res chain seq x y z
N ARG A 1 -14.30 12.04 11.96
CA ARG A 1 -14.27 10.68 11.37
C ARG A 1 -14.46 10.84 9.87
N CYS A 2 -13.64 10.18 9.04
CA CYS A 2 -13.56 10.47 7.61
C CYS A 2 -14.66 9.84 6.74
N GLY A 3 -15.54 9.00 7.30
CA GLY A 3 -16.67 8.39 6.58
C GLY A 3 -16.43 6.96 6.13
N ASP A 4 -17.43 6.35 5.50
CA ASP A 4 -17.36 5.01 4.92
C ASP A 4 -17.02 5.07 3.42
N PRO A 5 -16.10 4.23 2.90
CA PRO A 5 -15.67 4.22 1.50
C PRO A 5 -16.73 3.79 0.49
N SER A 6 -17.83 3.14 0.91
CA SER A 6 -18.96 2.90 0.01
C SER A 6 -19.79 4.16 -0.26
N ARG A 7 -19.64 5.20 0.57
CA ARG A 7 -20.47 6.42 0.53
C ARG A 7 -19.71 7.70 0.22
N ASN A 8 -18.40 7.73 0.42
CA ASN A 8 -17.57 8.93 0.25
C ASN A 8 -16.44 8.68 -0.75
N THR A 9 -15.95 9.75 -1.36
CA THR A 9 -14.80 9.74 -2.26
C THR A 9 -13.52 10.01 -1.48
N TYR A 10 -12.48 9.22 -1.72
CA TYR A 10 -11.17 9.34 -1.08
C TYR A 10 -10.08 9.51 -2.12
N VAL A 11 -9.18 10.47 -1.85
CA VAL A 11 -7.93 10.63 -2.58
C VAL A 11 -6.80 10.46 -1.57
N PHE A 12 -6.00 9.42 -1.77
CA PHE A 12 -4.80 9.17 -0.99
C PHE A 12 -3.58 9.70 -1.74
N LEU A 13 -2.66 10.35 -1.03
CA LEU A 13 -1.60 11.17 -1.62
C LEU A 13 -0.22 10.47 -1.72
N GLY A 14 -0.16 9.14 -1.58
CA GLY A 14 1.09 8.38 -1.59
C GLY A 14 1.67 8.10 -0.20
N ASP A 15 2.89 7.57 -0.17
CA ASP A 15 3.65 7.21 1.03
C ASP A 15 2.92 6.20 1.94
N TYR A 16 2.49 5.10 1.33
CA TYR A 16 1.79 3.99 1.96
C TYR A 16 2.75 3.02 2.65
N VAL A 17 3.99 2.94 2.16
CA VAL A 17 4.96 1.93 2.57
C VAL A 17 6.20 2.57 3.21
N ASP A 18 7.04 1.73 3.81
CA ASP A 18 8.20 2.09 4.63
C ASP A 18 7.88 2.74 5.99
N ARG A 19 8.87 2.75 6.90
CA ARG A 19 8.84 3.27 8.29
C ARG A 19 7.90 2.57 9.29
N GLY A 20 6.88 1.84 8.82
CA GLY A 20 6.00 1.00 9.65
C GLY A 20 6.24 -0.50 9.45
N THR A 21 5.66 -1.35 10.31
CA THR A 21 5.76 -2.82 10.21
C THR A 21 4.59 -3.48 9.49
N GLN A 22 3.62 -2.68 9.03
CA GLN A 22 2.37 -3.13 8.41
C GLN A 22 2.14 -2.46 7.04
N GLY A 23 3.22 -2.11 6.34
CA GLY A 23 3.13 -1.46 5.03
C GLY A 23 2.46 -2.36 4.01
N LEU A 24 2.70 -3.68 4.10
CA LEU A 24 2.13 -4.64 3.17
C LEU A 24 0.63 -4.82 3.35
N GLU A 25 0.16 -4.95 4.59
CA GLU A 25 -1.26 -5.04 4.91
C GLU A 25 -2.00 -3.76 4.51
N LEU A 26 -1.38 -2.59 4.71
CA LEU A 26 -1.94 -1.31 4.29
C LEU A 26 -2.07 -1.24 2.76
N ALA A 27 -1.01 -1.61 2.03
CA ALA A 27 -1.02 -1.63 0.57
C ALA A 27 -2.11 -2.56 0.02
N ILE A 28 -2.21 -3.78 0.56
CA ILE A 28 -3.26 -4.76 0.19
C ILE A 28 -4.66 -4.19 0.45
N LEU A 29 -4.88 -3.58 1.62
CA LEU A 29 -6.18 -2.99 1.97
C LEU A 29 -6.56 -1.86 1.01
N LEU A 30 -5.63 -0.96 0.69
CA LEU A 30 -5.87 0.14 -0.23
C LEU A 30 -6.17 -0.37 -1.65
N PHE A 31 -5.46 -1.39 -2.12
CA PHE A 31 -5.76 -2.01 -3.41
C PHE A 31 -7.13 -2.70 -3.41
N CYS A 32 -7.51 -3.39 -2.33
CA CYS A 32 -8.85 -3.95 -2.18
C CYS A 32 -9.94 -2.88 -2.26
N TYR A 33 -9.73 -1.73 -1.62
CA TYR A 33 -10.66 -0.60 -1.71
C TYR A 33 -10.71 0.01 -3.11
N GLN A 34 -9.56 0.19 -3.76
CA GLN A 34 -9.50 0.68 -5.15
C GLN A 34 -10.25 -0.25 -6.10
N MET A 35 -10.06 -1.57 -5.96
CA MET A 35 -10.76 -2.57 -6.79
C MET A 35 -12.26 -2.61 -6.50
N ARG A 36 -12.66 -2.45 -5.23
CA ARG A 36 -14.08 -2.52 -4.82
C ARG A 36 -14.88 -1.26 -5.17
N TYR A 37 -14.23 -0.10 -5.16
CA TYR A 37 -14.83 1.23 -5.37
C TYR A 37 -13.98 2.09 -6.33
N PRO A 38 -13.81 1.66 -7.60
CA PRO A 38 -12.87 2.28 -8.54
C PRO A 38 -13.23 3.72 -8.95
N ASP A 39 -14.49 4.12 -8.78
CA ASP A 39 -15.02 5.45 -9.06
C ASP A 39 -14.91 6.42 -7.85
N ARG A 40 -14.46 5.93 -6.70
CA ARG A 40 -14.49 6.67 -5.43
C ARG A 40 -13.17 6.68 -4.68
N VAL A 41 -12.39 5.63 -4.80
CA VAL A 41 -11.07 5.56 -4.18
C VAL A 41 -10.05 5.88 -5.28
N PHE A 42 -9.10 6.75 -4.97
CA PHE A 42 -8.01 7.13 -5.85
C PHE A 42 -6.71 7.10 -5.05
N LEU A 43 -5.71 6.37 -5.56
CA LEU A 43 -4.39 6.25 -4.96
C LEU A 43 -3.38 6.97 -5.85
N LEU A 44 -2.74 8.02 -5.33
CA LEU A 44 -1.61 8.67 -5.99
C LEU A 44 -0.30 7.99 -5.57
N ARG A 45 0.73 8.12 -6.40
CA ARG A 45 2.08 7.60 -6.12
C ARG A 45 2.86 8.64 -5.31
N GLY A 46 3.38 8.24 -4.15
CA GLY A 46 4.33 9.01 -3.35
C GLY A 46 5.77 8.64 -3.69
N ASN A 47 6.74 9.19 -2.95
CA ASN A 47 8.16 8.94 -3.19
C ASN A 47 8.64 7.62 -2.55
N HIS A 48 7.84 7.05 -1.65
CA HIS A 48 8.11 5.73 -1.07
C HIS A 48 7.64 4.57 -1.95
N GLU A 49 6.78 4.80 -2.95
CA GLU A 49 6.37 3.78 -3.92
C GLU A 49 7.34 3.67 -5.12
N ASP A 50 8.65 3.74 -4.85
CA ASP A 50 9.71 3.52 -5.84
C ASP A 50 10.67 2.41 -5.39
N VAL A 51 11.22 1.67 -6.36
CA VAL A 51 12.13 0.54 -6.10
C VAL A 51 13.33 0.99 -5.27
N ASN A 52 13.91 2.16 -5.58
CA ASN A 52 15.10 2.64 -4.86
C ASN A 52 14.78 2.94 -3.39
N THR A 53 13.61 3.50 -3.11
CA THR A 53 13.17 3.85 -1.76
C THR A 53 12.81 2.59 -0.96
N THR A 54 11.94 1.73 -1.50
CA THR A 54 11.48 0.50 -0.83
C THR A 54 12.60 -0.49 -0.51
N SER A 55 13.65 -0.57 -1.35
CA SER A 55 14.84 -1.38 -1.08
C SER A 55 15.74 -0.79 0.01
N THR A 56 15.68 0.53 0.25
CA THR A 56 16.52 1.21 1.25
C THR A 56 15.82 1.32 2.61
N TYR A 57 14.49 1.45 2.63
CA TYR A 57 13.73 1.82 3.83
C TYR A 57 12.86 0.69 4.42
N GLY A 58 13.01 -0.54 3.91
CA GLY A 58 12.60 -1.76 4.59
C GLY A 58 11.29 -2.40 4.11
N PHE A 59 10.53 -1.78 3.22
CA PHE A 59 9.34 -2.42 2.66
C PHE A 59 9.65 -3.69 1.85
N TYR A 60 10.77 -3.70 1.11
CA TYR A 60 11.21 -4.91 0.42
C TYR A 60 11.47 -6.07 1.39
N ASP A 61 12.19 -5.80 2.49
CA ASP A 61 12.48 -6.80 3.51
C ASP A 61 11.20 -7.27 4.22
N GLU A 62 10.25 -6.37 4.46
CA GLU A 62 8.92 -6.71 5.00
C GLU A 62 8.20 -7.73 4.11
N CYS A 63 8.20 -7.49 2.80
CA CYS A 63 7.59 -8.40 1.82
C CYS A 63 8.29 -9.76 1.80
N MET A 64 9.62 -9.77 1.78
CA MET A 64 10.41 -10.98 1.77
C MET A 64 10.26 -11.79 3.07
N GLN A 65 10.18 -11.14 4.21
CA GLN A 65 9.96 -11.81 5.49
C GLN A 65 8.57 -12.47 5.56
N LYS A 66 7.53 -11.75 5.13
CA LYS A 66 6.14 -12.20 5.26
C LYS A 66 5.72 -13.22 4.19
N TYR A 67 6.19 -13.05 2.96
CA TYR A 67 5.73 -13.84 1.81
C TYR A 67 6.87 -14.52 1.02
N GLY A 68 8.15 -14.21 1.32
CA GLY A 68 9.30 -14.70 0.55
C GLY A 68 9.78 -16.12 0.88
N LYS A 69 9.06 -16.89 1.70
CA LYS A 69 9.41 -18.29 2.00
C LYS A 69 8.29 -19.24 1.60
N ASN A 70 8.21 -19.52 0.29
CA ASN A 70 7.80 -20.81 -0.32
C ASN A 70 7.79 -20.72 -1.87
N GLY A 71 8.95 -20.39 -2.46
CA GLY A 71 9.20 -20.61 -3.89
C GLY A 71 9.34 -19.33 -4.72
N GLU A 72 10.51 -18.72 -4.58
CA GLU A 72 11.32 -18.06 -5.63
C GLU A 72 10.64 -17.09 -6.63
N TRP A 73 11.16 -15.86 -6.68
CA TRP A 73 11.17 -15.01 -7.87
C TRP A 73 12.56 -15.04 -8.50
#